data_AF-A0A9E0CPT1-F1
#
_entry.id   AF-A0A9E0CPT1-F1
#
_cell.length_a   1.000
_cell.length_b   1.000
_cell.length_c   1.000
_cell.angle_alpha   90.00
_cell.angle_beta   90.00
_cell.angle_gamma   90.00
#
_symmetry.space_group_name_H-M   'P 1'
#
loop_
_entity.id
_entity.type
_entity.pdbx_description
1 polymer ?
#
loop_
_entity_poly.entity_id
_entity_poly.type
_entity_poly.pdbx_seq_one_letter_code
_entity_poly.pdbx_strand_id
1 'polypeptide(L)'
;MERYKAYSTHLKELYGEKVYKLPVNLPVTCPNRMDGDGCTFCGGVGTGFEAMNSEVSVSEQLNATKGKITKRYKAKKFIAYFQNYTNTFLPVDKFEKYLVEAAQTEDIVGISVSTRPDCITKEYLD
;
A
#
# COMPACT_ATOMS: atom_id res chain seq x y z
N MET A 1 27.18 -18.38 7.08
CA MET A 1 26.12 -18.40 6.06
C MET A 1 24.84 -17.95 6.75
N GLU A 2 24.28 -16.78 6.40
CA GLU A 2 22.99 -16.36 6.95
C GLU A 2 21.88 -17.27 6.41
N ARG A 3 21.08 -17.85 7.31
CA ARG A 3 19.95 -18.74 6.94
C ARG A 3 18.70 -17.97 6.52
N TYR A 4 18.57 -16.71 6.95
CA TYR A 4 17.45 -15.84 6.66
C TYR A 4 17.96 -14.47 6.26
N LYS A 5 17.43 -13.95 5.16
CA LYS A 5 17.74 -12.62 4.68
C LYS A 5 16.61 -11.69 5.04
N ALA A 6 16.90 -10.61 5.76
CA ALA A 6 15.92 -9.57 6.00
C ALA A 6 15.39 -9.04 4.66
N TYR A 7 14.07 -8.85 4.54
CA TYR A 7 13.46 -8.42 3.29
C TYR A 7 14.03 -7.07 2.80
N SER A 8 14.34 -6.15 3.72
CA SER A 8 15.01 -4.88 3.40
C SER A 8 16.41 -5.08 2.81
N THR A 9 17.19 -6.05 3.30
CA THR A 9 18.49 -6.43 2.74
C THR A 9 18.33 -7.02 1.34
N HIS A 10 17.36 -7.93 1.16
CA HIS A 10 17.03 -8.49 -0.15
C HIS A 10 16.67 -7.40 -1.18
N LEU A 11 15.78 -6.48 -0.81
CA LEU A 11 15.36 -5.38 -1.67
C LEU A 11 16.50 -4.42 -2.00
N LYS A 12 17.38 -4.12 -1.03
CA LYS A 12 18.53 -3.25 -1.26
C LYS A 12 19.51 -3.85 -2.26
N GLU A 13 19.75 -5.16 -2.18
CA GLU A 13 20.59 -5.85 -3.16
C GLU A 13 19.93 -5.96 -4.53
N LEU A 14 18.62 -6.23 -4.59
CA LEU A 14 17.88 -6.35 -5.85
C LEU A 14 17.83 -5.02 -6.62
N TYR A 15 17.60 -3.90 -5.93
CA TYR A 15 17.39 -2.59 -6.56
C TYR A 15 18.61 -1.65 -6.46
N GLY A 16 19.69 -2.08 -5.82
CA GLY A 16 20.91 -1.27 -5.59
C GLY A 16 20.72 -0.08 -4.65
N GLU A 17 19.51 0.13 -4.13
CA GLU A 17 19.10 1.32 -3.39
C GLU A 17 18.19 0.94 -2.22
N LYS A 18 18.14 1.80 -1.20
CA LYS A 18 17.22 1.58 -0.06
C LYS A 18 15.77 1.72 -0.53
N VAL A 19 14.99 0.67 -0.30
CA VAL A 19 13.54 0.62 -0.61
C VAL A 19 12.71 0.92 0.63
N TYR A 20 11.66 1.74 0.51
CA TYR A 20 10.73 2.05 1.60
C TYR A 20 9.27 1.85 1.19
N LYS A 21 8.40 1.39 2.10
CA LYS A 21 6.96 1.28 1.83
C LYS A 21 6.28 2.62 2.04
N LEU A 22 5.46 3.05 1.08
CA LEU A 22 4.69 4.28 1.16
C LEU A 22 3.21 3.94 1.31
N PRO A 23 2.58 4.25 2.46
CA PRO A 23 1.15 4.04 2.64
C PRO A 23 0.32 4.79 1.59
N VAL A 24 -0.69 4.12 1.05
CA VAL A 24 -1.68 4.68 0.13
C VAL A 24 -3.07 4.41 0.71
N ASN A 25 -3.90 5.44 0.78
CA ASN A 25 -5.30 5.33 1.18
C ASN A 25 -6.21 5.38 -0.05
N LEU A 26 -7.16 4.45 -0.12
CA LEU A 26 -8.21 4.42 -1.13
C LEU A 26 -9.57 4.70 -0.48
N PRO A 27 -10.57 5.16 -1.25
CA PRO A 27 -11.93 5.37 -0.76
C PRO A 27 -12.65 4.03 -0.65
N VAL A 28 -12.18 3.20 0.28
CA VAL A 28 -12.62 1.82 0.53
C VAL A 28 -12.84 1.62 2.03
N THR A 29 -13.64 0.63 2.39
CA THR A 29 -13.88 0.19 3.78
C THR A 29 -13.57 -1.31 3.90
N CYS A 30 -14.00 -1.96 4.98
CA CYS A 30 -13.93 -3.41 5.12
C CYS A 30 -15.25 -3.97 5.68
N PRO A 31 -15.53 -5.28 5.49
CA PRO A 31 -16.79 -5.86 5.95
C PRO A 31 -17.06 -5.63 7.44
N ASN A 32 -16.04 -5.76 8.30
CA ASN A 32 -16.21 -5.55 9.75
C ASN A 32 -16.59 -4.10 10.14
N ARG A 33 -16.34 -3.12 9.26
CA ARG A 33 -16.76 -1.73 9.44
C ARG A 33 -18.09 -1.38 8.78
N MET A 34 -18.48 -2.15 7.77
CA MET A 34 -19.83 -2.07 7.22
C MET A 34 -20.86 -2.59 8.23
N ASP A 35 -20.49 -3.66 8.94
CA ASP A 35 -21.36 -4.35 9.90
C ASP A 35 -21.13 -3.94 11.37
N GLY A 36 -20.31 -2.90 11.62
CA GLY A 36 -19.97 -2.45 12.98
C GLY A 36 -18.78 -1.48 13.05
N ASP A 37 -18.05 -1.47 14.17
CA ASP A 37 -16.95 -0.53 14.44
C ASP A 37 -15.58 -0.98 13.88
N GLY A 38 -15.53 -2.12 13.18
CA GLY A 38 -14.29 -2.75 12.71
C GLY A 38 -13.70 -3.76 13.69
N CYS A 39 -12.48 -4.24 13.40
CA CYS A 39 -11.79 -5.17 14.28
C CYS A 39 -11.39 -4.48 15.60
N THR A 40 -11.39 -5.23 16.71
CA THR A 40 -11.01 -4.71 18.05
C THR A 40 -9.64 -4.03 18.10
N PHE A 41 -8.72 -4.40 17.22
CA PHE A 41 -7.37 -3.83 17.14
C PHE A 41 -7.23 -2.69 16.11
N CYS A 42 -8.23 -2.44 15.27
CA CYS A 42 -8.15 -1.36 14.28
C CYS A 42 -8.52 -0.01 14.93
N GLY A 43 -7.69 1.01 14.71
CA GLY A 43 -8.04 2.39 15.09
C GLY A 43 -9.24 2.92 14.31
N GLY A 44 -9.87 4.01 14.74
CA GLY A 44 -11.11 4.54 14.13
C GLY A 44 -11.02 4.82 12.62
N VAL A 45 -9.86 5.25 12.13
CA VAL A 45 -9.57 5.46 10.69
C VAL A 45 -8.76 4.31 10.06
N GLY A 46 -8.75 3.15 10.72
CA GLY A 46 -7.90 2.01 10.38
C GLY A 46 -6.43 2.25 10.73
N THR A 47 -5.52 1.86 9.85
CA THR A 47 -4.06 2.07 10.02
C THR A 47 -3.55 3.30 9.25
N GLY A 48 -4.45 4.04 8.59
CA GLY A 48 -4.13 5.14 7.67
C GLY A 48 -3.72 6.46 8.32
N PHE A 49 -3.33 6.50 9.59
CA PHE A 49 -3.01 7.74 10.32
C PHE A 49 -1.89 8.57 9.68
N GLU A 50 -0.95 7.92 9.00
CA GLU A 50 0.18 8.58 8.32
C GLU A 50 -0.08 8.84 6.84
N ALA A 51 -1.19 8.32 6.31
CA ALA A 51 -1.55 8.43 4.90
C ALA A 51 -2.46 9.64 4.67
N MET A 52 -2.45 10.15 3.43
CA MET A 52 -3.31 11.26 3.03
C MET A 52 -4.78 10.84 2.96
N ASN A 53 -5.67 11.83 2.78
CA ASN A 53 -7.09 11.57 2.53
C ASN A 53 -7.24 10.69 1.26
N SER A 54 -8.18 9.73 1.31
CA SER A 54 -8.54 8.84 0.21
C SER A 54 -9.06 9.53 -1.06
N GLU A 55 -9.45 10.81 -0.98
CA GLU A 55 -9.88 11.61 -2.13
C GLU A 55 -8.69 12.13 -2.97
N VAL A 56 -7.48 12.12 -2.41
CA VAL A 56 -6.26 12.51 -3.12
C VAL A 56 -5.85 11.36 -4.05
N SER A 57 -5.43 11.68 -5.28
CA SER A 57 -5.02 10.66 -6.25
C SER A 57 -3.82 9.83 -5.76
N VAL A 58 -3.70 8.57 -6.19
CA VAL A 58 -2.65 7.67 -5.71
C VAL A 58 -1.26 8.23 -6.03
N SER A 59 -1.09 8.78 -7.22
CA SER A 59 0.14 9.41 -7.68
C SER A 59 0.53 10.63 -6.83
N GLU A 60 -0.42 11.50 -6.47
CA GLU A 60 -0.16 12.63 -5.56
C GLU A 60 0.22 12.17 -4.15
N GLN A 61 -0.49 11.17 -3.60
CA GLN A 61 -0.16 10.61 -2.28
C GLN A 61 1.27 10.05 -2.26
N LEU A 62 1.64 9.30 -3.30
CA LEU A 62 2.97 8.72 -3.45
C LEU A 62 4.03 9.80 -3.61
N ASN A 63 3.87 10.76 -4.52
CA ASN A 63 4.85 11.82 -4.77
C ASN A 63 5.11 12.69 -3.54
N ALA A 64 4.05 13.07 -2.82
CA ALA A 64 4.19 13.86 -1.61
C ALA A 64 4.89 13.07 -0.47
N THR A 65 4.60 11.78 -0.33
CA THR A 65 5.22 10.94 0.70
C THR A 65 6.66 10.58 0.34
N LYS A 66 6.95 10.29 -0.93
CA LYS A 66 8.32 10.12 -1.47
C LYS A 66 9.20 11.27 -1.03
N GLY A 67 8.78 12.52 -1.27
CA GLY A 67 9.57 13.70 -0.92
C GLY A 67 9.95 13.79 0.56
N LYS A 68 9.04 13.40 1.46
CA LYS A 68 9.29 13.35 2.92
C LYS A 68 10.25 12.21 3.30
N ILE A 69 10.01 11.02 2.77
CA ILE A 69 10.78 9.81 3.08
C ILE A 69 12.20 9.88 2.52
N THR A 70 12.38 10.42 1.31
CA THR A 70 13.71 10.67 0.73
C THR A 70 14.53 11.57 1.64
N LYS A 71 13.95 12.68 2.14
CA LYS A 71 14.66 13.61 3.02
C LYS A 71 15.08 12.96 4.34
N ARG A 72 14.16 12.22 4.98
CA ARG A 72 14.34 11.62 6.32
C ARG A 72 15.19 10.35 6.32
N TYR A 73 14.95 9.45 5.38
CA TYR A 73 15.50 8.09 5.39
C TYR A 73 16.48 7.80 4.25
N LYS A 74 16.69 8.76 3.34
CA LYS A 74 17.56 8.64 2.15
C LYS A 74 17.19 7.46 1.24
N ALA A 75 15.94 7.02 1.27
CA ALA A 75 15.42 6.02 0.34
C ALA A 75 15.19 6.67 -1.03
N LYS A 76 15.45 5.92 -2.10
CA LYS A 76 15.24 6.36 -3.48
C LYS A 76 14.31 5.46 -4.28
N LYS A 77 13.97 4.29 -3.74
CA LYS A 77 13.04 3.33 -4.34
C LYS A 77 11.92 3.02 -3.36
N PHE A 78 10.76 2.69 -3.88
CA PHE A 78 9.54 2.67 -3.05
C PHE A 78 8.62 1.53 -3.42
N ILE A 79 7.82 1.09 -2.45
CA ILE A 79 6.73 0.14 -2.66
C ILE A 79 5.44 0.87 -2.31
N ALA A 80 4.49 0.96 -3.25
CA ALA A 80 3.16 1.46 -2.96
C ALA A 80 2.45 0.46 -2.04
N TYR A 81 2.03 0.91 -0.86
CA TYR A 81 1.50 0.05 0.19
C TYR A 81 0.04 0.40 0.48
N PHE A 82 -0.86 -0.33 -0.16
CA PHE A 82 -2.30 -0.27 0.08
C PHE A 82 -2.62 -1.00 1.39
N GLN A 83 -2.34 -0.33 2.50
CA GLN A 83 -2.37 -0.94 3.83
C GLN A 83 -3.76 -0.92 4.47
N ASN A 84 -4.52 0.15 4.23
CA ASN A 84 -5.72 0.42 5.01
C ASN A 84 -6.92 -0.42 4.53
N TYR A 85 -7.74 -0.86 5.48
CA TYR A 85 -8.96 -1.63 5.26
C TYR A 85 -8.79 -2.89 4.38
N THR A 86 -9.79 -3.22 3.56
CA THR A 86 -9.80 -4.38 2.67
C THR A 86 -9.86 -3.87 1.23
N ASN A 87 -8.70 -3.73 0.58
CA ASN A 87 -8.64 -3.06 -0.73
C ASN A 87 -9.39 -3.82 -1.83
N THR A 88 -9.46 -5.16 -1.74
CA THR A 88 -10.25 -5.99 -2.66
C THR A 88 -11.76 -5.98 -2.33
N PHE A 89 -12.20 -5.12 -1.41
CA PHE A 89 -13.62 -4.81 -1.22
C PHE A 89 -14.12 -3.75 -2.22
N LEU A 90 -13.22 -3.17 -3.02
CA LEU A 90 -13.59 -2.43 -4.22
C LEU A 90 -13.98 -3.41 -5.35
N PRO A 91 -14.67 -2.93 -6.39
CA PRO A 91 -14.72 -3.65 -7.67
C PRO A 91 -13.33 -3.81 -8.29
N VAL A 92 -13.09 -4.93 -9.00
CA VAL A 92 -11.79 -5.26 -9.60
C VAL A 92 -11.30 -4.19 -10.58
N ASP A 93 -12.19 -3.71 -11.46
CA ASP A 93 -11.89 -2.70 -12.48
C ASP A 93 -11.47 -1.35 -11.86
N LYS A 94 -12.05 -1.01 -10.71
CA LYS A 94 -11.72 0.20 -9.96
C LYS A 94 -10.39 0.03 -9.23
N PHE A 95 -10.15 -1.13 -8.60
CA PHE A 95 -8.90 -1.37 -7.90
C PHE A 95 -7.71 -1.46 -8.85
N GLU A 96 -7.88 -2.10 -10.01
CA GLU A 96 -6.88 -2.19 -11.07
C GLU A 96 -6.38 -0.79 -11.49
N LYS A 97 -7.29 0.18 -11.68
CA LYS A 97 -6.90 1.56 -12.02
C LYS A 97 -5.97 2.18 -10.99
N TYR A 98 -6.21 1.96 -9.69
CA TYR A 98 -5.33 2.45 -8.63
C TYR A 98 -3.97 1.74 -8.62
N LEU A 99 -3.94 0.43 -8.91
CA LEU A 99 -2.68 -0.32 -9.01
C LEU A 99 -1.85 0.15 -10.20
N VAL A 100 -2.49 0.38 -11.36
CA VAL A 100 -1.84 0.93 -12.56
C VAL A 100 -1.29 2.33 -12.29
N GLU A 101 -2.08 3.20 -11.65
CA GLU A 101 -1.62 4.56 -11.28
C GLU A 101 -0.38 4.51 -10.35
N ALA A 102 -0.38 3.60 -9.36
CA ALA A 102 0.77 3.39 -8.50
C ALA A 102 1.99 2.87 -9.27
N ALA A 103 1.80 1.90 -10.17
CA ALA A 103 2.87 1.30 -10.97
C ALA A 103 3.51 2.29 -11.95
N GLN A 104 2.73 3.26 -12.45
CA GLN A 104 3.22 4.31 -13.36
C GLN A 104 3.94 5.45 -12.62
N THR A 105 3.89 5.49 -11.29
CA THR A 105 4.58 6.50 -10.51
C THR A 105 6.09 6.18 -10.44
N GLU A 106 6.93 7.17 -10.74
CA GLU A 106 8.39 7.04 -10.76
C GLU A 106 8.93 6.44 -9.45
N ASP A 107 10.00 5.63 -9.55
CA ASP A 107 10.68 4.95 -8.42
C ASP A 107 9.84 3.95 -7.61
N ILE A 108 8.58 3.70 -7.99
CA ILE A 108 7.82 2.58 -7.46
C ILE A 108 8.34 1.30 -8.10
N VAL A 109 8.90 0.41 -7.27
CA VAL A 109 9.49 -0.87 -7.68
C VAL A 109 8.66 -2.06 -7.24
N GLY A 110 7.53 -1.83 -6.60
CA GLY A 110 6.63 -2.87 -6.18
C GLY A 110 5.34 -2.34 -5.60
N ILE A 111 4.36 -3.23 -5.51
CA ILE A 111 3.06 -2.98 -4.93
C ILE A 111 2.83 -4.00 -3.81
N SER A 112 2.33 -3.54 -2.68
CA SER A 112 1.98 -4.36 -1.53
C SER A 112 0.52 -4.06 -1.19
N VAL A 113 -0.33 -5.09 -1.23
CA VAL A 113 -1.77 -4.95 -0.96
C VAL A 113 -2.11 -5.69 0.33
N SER A 114 -2.75 -4.98 1.25
CA SER A 114 -3.41 -5.58 2.41
C SER A 114 -4.88 -5.78 2.10
N THR A 115 -5.37 -7.00 2.28
CA THR A 115 -6.78 -7.30 2.15
C THR A 115 -7.17 -8.49 3.02
N ARG A 116 -8.46 -8.62 3.30
CA ARG A 116 -9.02 -9.82 3.91
C ARG A 116 -9.04 -10.95 2.88
N PRO A 117 -8.59 -12.17 3.24
CA PRO A 117 -8.51 -13.28 2.29
C PRO A 117 -9.89 -13.70 1.77
N ASP A 118 -10.94 -13.57 2.58
CA ASP A 118 -12.32 -13.87 2.18
C ASP A 118 -12.95 -12.83 1.25
N CYS A 119 -12.26 -11.71 0.98
CA CYS A 119 -12.67 -10.70 0.00
C CYS A 119 -11.87 -10.80 -1.31
N ILE A 120 -11.11 -11.88 -1.52
CA ILE A 120 -10.40 -12.13 -2.79
C ILE A 120 -11.30 -13.03 -3.65
N THR A 121 -11.89 -12.45 -4.68
CA THR A 121 -12.72 -13.16 -5.67
C THR A 121 -11.84 -13.77 -6.75
N LYS A 122 -12.41 -14.66 -7.58
CA LYS A 122 -11.71 -15.24 -8.73
C LYS A 122 -11.22 -14.17 -9.71
N GLU A 123 -11.98 -13.11 -9.90
CA GLU A 123 -11.62 -11.97 -10.76
C GLU A 123 -10.33 -11.25 -10.31
N TYR A 124 -9.97 -11.33 -9.04
CA TYR A 124 -8.71 -10.78 -8.53
C TYR A 124 -7.50 -11.71 -8.75
N LEU A 125 -7.73 -12.96 -9.13
CA LEU A 125 -6.71 -13.99 -9.30
C LEU A 125 -6.43 -14.33 -10.77
N ASP A 126 -7.38 -14.05 -11.66
CA ASP A 126 -7.28 -14.22 -13.12
C ASP A 126 -6.69 -12.97 -13.80
#